data_AF-A0A4V2ZCM0-F1
#
_entry.id   AF-A0A4V2ZCM0-F1
#
_cell.length_a   1.000
_cell.length_b   1.000
_cell.length_c   1.000
_cell.angle_alpha   90.00
_cell.angle_beta   90.00
_cell.angle_gamma   90.00
#
_symmetry.space_group_name_H-M   'P 1'
#
loop_
_entity.id
_entity.type
_entity.pdbx_description
1 polymer ?
#
loop_
_entity_poly.entity_id
_entity_poly.type
_entity_poly.pdbx_seq_one_letter_code
_entity_poly.pdbx_strand_id
1 'polypeptide(L)'
;MNEKKIQRINELARKKKTVGLTGPEKVEQAKLRKEYIEGYRHSLLHHIAGIKIVDEDGNDVTPEKLRQLQRERGLHGRSLDDPNS
;
A
#
# COMPACT_ATOMS: atom_id res chain seq x y z
N MET A 1 13.02 -1.62 4.37
CA MET A 1 12.70 -2.97 4.86
C MET A 1 13.73 -3.93 4.30
N ASN A 2 14.34 -4.78 5.12
CA ASN A 2 15.46 -5.64 4.70
C ASN A 2 15.05 -7.11 4.72
N GLU A 3 15.68 -7.95 3.89
CA GLU A 3 15.38 -9.39 3.80
C GLU A 3 15.41 -10.09 5.16
N LYS A 4 16.38 -9.75 6.02
CA LYS A 4 16.48 -10.28 7.40
C LYS A 4 15.20 -10.05 8.22
N LYS A 5 14.57 -8.88 8.10
CA LYS A 5 13.31 -8.58 8.81
C LYS A 5 12.13 -9.36 8.24
N ILE A 6 12.11 -9.60 6.92
CA ILE A 6 11.06 -10.39 6.26
C ILE A 6 11.17 -11.87 6.68
N GLN A 7 12.39 -12.41 6.68
CA GLN A 7 12.66 -13.75 7.20
C GLN A 7 12.19 -13.89 8.65
N ARG A 8 12.49 -12.89 9.50
CA ARG A 8 12.02 -12.85 10.89
C ARG A 8 10.49 -12.84 11.02
N ILE A 9 9.79 -12.08 10.17
CA ILE A 9 8.31 -12.10 10.12
C ILE A 9 7.80 -13.51 9.80
N ASN A 10 8.42 -14.20 8.84
CA ASN A 10 8.04 -15.55 8.42
C ASN A 10 8.31 -16.59 9.53
N GLU A 11 9.43 -16.49 10.24
CA GLU A 11 9.74 -17.31 11.41
C GLU A 11 8.66 -17.16 12.50
N LEU A 12 8.35 -15.91 12.89
CA LEU A 12 7.32 -15.62 13.89
C LEU A 12 5.93 -16.09 13.40
N ALA A 13 5.63 -15.97 12.11
CA ALA A 13 4.38 -16.47 11.55
C ALA A 13 4.27 -18.00 11.61
N ARG A 14 5.35 -18.73 11.32
CA ARG A 14 5.42 -20.19 11.46
C ARG A 14 5.28 -20.60 12.92
N LYS A 15 6.02 -19.96 13.81
CA LYS A 15 5.97 -20.22 15.26
C LYS A 15 4.56 -19.99 15.83
N LYS A 16 3.89 -18.91 15.41
CA LYS A 16 2.48 -18.64 15.78
C LYS A 16 1.53 -19.77 15.41
N LYS A 17 1.74 -20.42 14.26
CA LYS A 17 0.88 -21.51 13.77
C LYS A 17 1.12 -22.85 14.48
N THR A 18 2.34 -23.11 14.93
CA THR A 18 2.71 -24.41 15.50
C THR A 18 2.60 -24.44 17.03
N VAL A 19 3.36 -23.58 17.72
CA VAL A 19 3.49 -23.57 19.18
C VAL A 19 2.86 -22.33 19.83
N GLY A 20 2.51 -21.32 19.03
CA GLY A 20 2.06 -20.02 19.52
C GLY A 20 3.21 -19.06 19.77
N LEU A 21 2.86 -17.79 20.03
CA LEU A 21 3.83 -16.72 20.30
C LEU A 21 3.81 -16.33 21.78
N THR A 22 4.99 -16.09 22.33
CA THR A 22 5.14 -15.47 23.65
C THR A 22 4.74 -13.99 23.61
N GLY A 23 4.47 -13.39 24.76
CA GLY A 23 4.11 -11.96 24.87
C GLY A 23 5.09 -11.03 24.14
N PRO A 24 6.40 -11.12 24.40
CA PRO A 24 7.42 -10.31 23.72
C PRO A 24 7.43 -10.52 22.20
N GLU A 25 7.29 -11.76 21.73
CA GLU A 25 7.31 -12.08 20.30
C GLU A 25 6.07 -11.54 19.56
N LYS A 26 4.92 -11.45 20.23
CA LYS A 26 3.72 -10.80 19.67
C LYS A 26 3.98 -9.31 19.42
N VAL A 27 4.65 -8.64 20.36
CA VAL A 27 5.01 -7.22 20.23
C VAL A 27 6.04 -7.03 19.10
N GLU A 28 7.06 -7.90 19.04
CA GLU A 28 8.04 -7.91 17.94
C GLU A 28 7.36 -8.11 16.59
N GLN A 29 6.49 -9.12 16.47
CA GLN A 29 5.73 -9.40 15.25
C GLN A 29 4.86 -8.20 14.85
N ALA A 30 4.17 -7.57 15.79
CA ALA A 30 3.32 -6.41 15.51
C ALA A 30 4.15 -5.23 14.96
N LYS A 31 5.30 -4.94 15.57
CA LYS A 31 6.22 -3.89 15.13
C LYS A 31 6.73 -4.16 13.72
N LEU A 32 7.22 -5.38 13.46
CA LEU A 32 7.75 -5.77 12.15
C LEU A 32 6.68 -5.74 11.05
N ARG A 33 5.45 -6.20 11.36
CA ARG A 33 4.34 -6.15 10.40
C ARG A 33 3.91 -4.73 10.09
N LYS A 34 3.89 -3.83 11.08
CA LYS A 34 3.57 -2.42 10.86
C LYS A 34 4.57 -1.78 9.90
N GLU A 35 5.87 -1.96 10.15
CA GLU A 35 6.94 -1.43 9.28
C GLU A 35 6.82 -1.98 7.84
N TYR A 36 6.55 -3.29 7.69
CA TYR A 36 6.35 -3.90 6.38
C TYR A 36 5.15 -3.30 5.63
N ILE A 37 4.00 -3.17 6.31
CA ILE A 37 2.77 -2.65 5.73
C ILE A 37 2.94 -1.18 5.32
N GLU A 38 3.63 -0.37 6.12
CA GLU A 38 3.89 1.03 5.78
C GLU A 38 4.72 1.16 4.49
N GLY A 39 5.81 0.39 4.37
CA GLY A 39 6.60 0.36 3.15
C GLY A 39 5.83 -0.16 1.93
N TYR A 40 5.05 -1.23 2.12
CA TYR A 40 4.22 -1.80 1.07
C TYR A 40 3.13 -0.83 0.60
N ARG A 41 2.44 -0.14 1.52
CA ARG A 41 1.43 0.87 1.18
C ARG A 41 2.01 1.98 0.32
N HIS A 42 3.21 2.45 0.63
CA HIS A 42 3.85 3.50 -0.17
C HIS A 42 4.12 3.05 -1.60
N SER A 43 4.70 1.86 -1.77
CA SER A 43 4.92 1.26 -3.10
C SER A 43 3.61 1.04 -3.86
N LEU A 44 2.60 0.48 -3.19
CA LEU A 44 1.28 0.26 -3.79
C LEU A 44 0.62 1.57 -4.24
N LEU A 45 0.66 2.62 -3.41
CA LEU A 45 0.14 3.94 -3.77
C LEU A 45 0.86 4.52 -4.98
N HIS A 46 2.17 4.32 -5.11
CA HIS A 46 2.91 4.74 -6.29
C HIS A 46 2.42 4.02 -7.56
N HIS A 47 2.22 2.70 -7.48
CA HIS A 47 1.70 1.93 -8.62
C HIS A 47 0.27 2.34 -9.00
N ILE A 48 -0.63 2.42 -8.02
CA ILE A 48 -2.05 2.75 -8.26
C ILE A 48 -2.20 4.20 -8.77
N ALA A 49 -1.37 5.13 -8.30
CA ALA A 49 -1.41 6.51 -8.76
C ALA A 49 -1.16 6.66 -10.27
N GLY A 50 -0.51 5.69 -10.93
CA GLY A 50 -0.30 5.70 -12.39
C GLY A 50 -1.39 5.00 -13.20
N ILE A 51 -2.45 4.49 -12.57
CA ILE A 51 -3.53 3.75 -13.24
C ILE A 51 -4.74 4.68 -13.42
N LYS A 52 -5.29 4.68 -14.63
CA LYS A 52 -6.60 5.26 -14.95
C LYS A 52 -7.61 4.12 -15.05
N ILE A 53 -8.71 4.22 -14.32
CA ILE A 53 -9.79 3.23 -14.34
C ILE A 53 -10.89 3.75 -15.25
N VAL A 54 -11.24 2.97 -16.27
CA VAL A 54 -12.32 3.26 -17.20
C VAL A 54 -13.38 2.16 -17.13
N ASP A 55 -14.64 2.51 -17.29
CA ASP A 55 -15.74 1.54 -17.43
C ASP A 55 -15.84 1.00 -18.87
N GLU A 56 -16.79 0.10 -19.11
CA GLU A 56 -17.04 -0.50 -20.44
C GLU A 56 -17.50 0.54 -21.48
N ASP A 57 -18.13 1.63 -21.02
CA ASP A 57 -18.59 2.74 -21.85
C ASP A 57 -17.47 3.78 -22.14
N GLY A 58 -16.29 3.61 -21.54
CA GLY A 58 -15.12 4.47 -21.71
C GLY A 58 -15.06 5.69 -20.79
N ASN A 59 -15.94 5.82 -19.80
CA ASN A 59 -15.92 6.90 -18.82
C ASN A 59 -14.82 6.68 -17.78
N ASP A 60 -14.16 7.76 -17.35
CA ASP A 60 -13.17 7.70 -16.27
C ASP A 60 -13.86 7.56 -14.90
N VAL A 61 -13.84 6.36 -14.36
CA VAL A 61 -14.39 6.01 -13.05
C VAL A 61 -13.31 5.90 -11.97
N THR A 62 -12.12 6.49 -12.20
CA THR A 62 -11.04 6.55 -11.21
C THR A 62 -11.54 7.23 -9.93
N PRO A 63 -11.46 6.59 -8.74
CA PRO A 63 -11.96 7.17 -7.49
C PRO A 63 -11.43 8.59 -7.21
N GLU A 64 -12.27 9.48 -6.66
CA GLU A 64 -11.92 10.91 -6.45
C GLU A 64 -10.63 11.11 -5.66
N LYS A 65 -10.39 10.29 -4.62
CA LYS A 65 -9.15 10.33 -3.82
C LYS A 65 -7.90 10.07 -4.67
N LEU A 66 -7.99 9.20 -5.67
CA LEU A 66 -6.90 8.91 -6.59
C LEU A 66 -6.76 10.02 -7.64
N ARG A 67 -7.87 10.60 -8.12
CA ARG A 67 -7.83 11.77 -9.02
C ARG A 67 -7.16 12.97 -8.36
N GLN A 68 -7.46 13.23 -7.09
CA GLN A 68 -6.79 14.29 -6.32
C GLN A 68 -5.27 14.02 -6.20
N LEU A 69 -4.88 12.80 -5.85
CA LEU A 69 -3.47 12.42 -5.79
C LEU A 69 -2.77 12.54 -7.16
N GLN A 70 -3.47 12.24 -8.25
CA GLN A 70 -2.96 12.38 -9.61
C GLN A 70 -2.80 13.86 -10.02
N ARG A 71 -3.74 14.74 -9.63
CA ARG A 71 -3.62 16.20 -9.80
C ARG A 71 -2.42 16.76 -9.04
N GLU A 72 -2.26 16.40 -7.78
CA GLU A 72 -1.10 16.82 -6.95
C GLU A 72 0.24 16.38 -7.54
N ARG A 73 0.25 15.25 -8.26
CA ARG A 73 1.44 14.68 -8.90
C ARG A 73 1.60 15.09 -10.37
N GLY A 74 0.68 15.86 -10.94
CA GLY A 74 0.68 16.24 -12.35
C GLY A 74 0.57 15.06 -13.32
N LEU A 75 -0.12 13.99 -12.93
CA LEU A 75 -0.28 12.77 -13.74
C LEU A 75 -1.56 12.81 -14.58
N HIS A 76 -1.54 12.08 -15.71
CA HIS A 76 -2.70 11.90 -16.60
C HIS A 76 -3.35 13.19 -17.12
N GLY A 77 -2.61 14.30 -17.19
CA GLY A 77 -3.11 15.58 -17.70
C GLY A 77 -4.10 16.29 -16.77
N ARG A 78 -4.33 15.76 -15.56
CA ARG A 78 -5.26 16.36 -14.60
C ARG A 78 -4.60 17.58 -13.95
N SER A 79 -5.18 18.76 -14.14
CA SER A 79 -4.70 20.00 -13.51
C SER A 79 -5.31 20.20 -12.13
N LEU A 80 -4.58 20.84 -11.21
CA LEU A 80 -5.14 21.35 -9.95
C LEU A 80 -6.16 22.46 -10.21
N ASP A 81 -6.00 23.16 -11.33
CA ASP A 81 -6.81 24.32 -11.70
C ASP A 81 -8.09 23.94 -12.47
N ASP A 82 -8.18 22.68 -12.95
CA ASP A 82 -9.38 22.15 -13.62
C ASP A 82 -9.86 20.85 -12.94
N PRO A 83 -10.84 20.94 -12.02
CA PRO A 83 -11.33 19.77 -11.30
C PRO A 83 -12.09 18.76 -12.19
N ASN A 84 -12.44 19.12 -13.44
CA ASN A 84 -13.14 18.27 -14.40
C ASN A 84 -12.24 17.66 -15.49
N SER A 85 -10.92 17.92 -15.47
CA SER A 85 -9.94 17.39 -16.43
C SER A 85 -9.40 15.99 -16.11
#